data_AF-A0A9E3K368-F1
#
_entry.id   AF-A0A9E3K368-F1
#
_cell.length_a   1.000
_cell.length_b   1.000
_cell.length_c   1.000
_cell.angle_alpha   90.00
_cell.angle_beta   90.00
_cell.angle_gamma   90.00
#
_symmetry.space_group_name_H-M   'P 1'
#
loop_
_entity.id
_entity.type
_entity.pdbx_description
1 polymer ?
#
loop_
_entity_poly.entity_id
_entity_poly.type
_entity_poly.pdbx_seq_one_letter_code
_entity_poly.pdbx_strand_id
1 'polypeptide(L)' 'MPKMKTKSSAKKRFRVRPGGTVKSGMAFKRHIRNINASDVQSVYRMRPSA' A
#
# COMPACT_ATOMS: atom_id res chain seq x y z
N MET A 1 19.86 3.32 -29.60
CA MET A 1 18.89 4.14 -28.84
C MET A 1 18.52 3.44 -27.53
N PRO A 2 18.87 4.00 -26.36
CA PRO A 2 18.44 3.44 -25.09
C PRO A 2 16.93 3.65 -24.91
N LYS A 3 16.15 2.56 -24.80
CA LYS A 3 14.71 2.61 -24.56
C LYS A 3 14.45 2.51 -23.07
N MET A 4 13.67 3.44 -22.53
CA MET A 4 13.33 3.46 -21.11
C MET A 4 12.69 2.13 -20.70
N LYS A 5 13.22 1.50 -19.65
CA LYS A 5 12.74 0.21 -19.17
C LYS A 5 11.75 0.41 -18.03
N THR A 6 10.58 -0.22 -18.14
CA THR A 6 9.59 -0.22 -17.06
C THR A 6 10.00 -1.17 -15.95
N LYS A 7 9.82 -0.75 -14.68
CA LYS A 7 9.99 -1.65 -13.54
C LYS A 7 8.91 -2.73 -13.54
N SER A 8 9.32 -3.99 -13.53
CA SER A 8 8.41 -5.14 -13.59
C SER A 8 7.44 -5.19 -12.41
N SER A 9 7.85 -4.72 -11.23
CA SER A 9 7.00 -4.62 -10.04
C SER A 9 5.84 -3.64 -10.25
N ALA A 10 6.13 -2.48 -10.83
CA ALA A 10 5.12 -1.45 -11.09
C ALA A 10 4.09 -1.93 -12.11
N LYS A 11 4.54 -2.53 -13.22
CA LYS A 11 3.66 -3.10 -14.26
C LYS A 11 2.69 -4.16 -13.71
N LYS A 12 3.12 -4.93 -12.70
CA LYS A 12 2.29 -5.99 -12.08
C LYS A 12 1.28 -5.44 -11.07
N ARG A 13 1.58 -4.33 -10.39
CA ARG A 13 0.83 -3.83 -9.23
C ARG A 13 -0.08 -2.64 -9.53
N PHE A 14 0.28 -1.82 -10.52
CA PHE A 14 -0.36 -0.54 -10.77
C PHE A 14 -0.94 -0.48 -12.19
N ARG A 15 -2.12 0.12 -12.33
CA ARG A 15 -2.71 0.47 -13.63
C ARG A 15 -2.93 1.97 -13.71
N VAL A 16 -2.44 2.57 -14.78
CA VAL A 16 -2.66 4.00 -15.09
C VAL A 16 -4.03 4.14 -15.76
N ARG A 17 -4.86 5.04 -15.26
CA ARG A 17 -6.16 5.38 -15.87
C ARG A 17 -5.95 6.40 -16.99
N PRO A 18 -6.89 6.52 -17.95
CA PRO A 18 -6.79 7.50 -19.03
C PRO A 18 -6.60 8.95 -18.55
N GLY A 19 -7.15 9.31 -17.38
CA GLY A 19 -6.94 10.62 -16.74
C GLY A 19 -5.66 10.76 -15.91
N GLY A 20 -4.65 9.91 -16.11
CA GLY A 20 -3.34 10.02 -15.46
C GLY A 20 -3.26 9.53 -14.00
N THR A 21 -4.39 9.24 -13.35
CA THR A 21 -4.41 8.67 -11.99
C THR A 21 -4.04 7.19 -11.97
N VAL A 22 -3.48 6.71 -10.87
CA VAL A 22 -3.03 5.32 -10.72
C VAL A 22 -3.97 4.55 -9.81
N LYS A 23 -4.48 3.40 -10.27
CA LYS A 23 -5.24 2.46 -9.45
C LYS A 23 -4.28 1.47 -8.75
N SER A 24 -4.45 1.28 -7.44
CA SER A 24 -3.68 0.35 -6.60
C SER A 24 -4.60 -0.48 -5.70
N GLY A 25 -4.08 -1.59 -5.16
CA GLY A 25 -4.74 -2.39 -4.12
C GLY A 25 -4.27 -1.98 -2.72
N MET A 26 -5.11 -2.19 -1.70
CA MET A 26 -4.73 -1.96 -0.30
C MET A 26 -3.74 -3.02 0.19
N ALA A 27 -2.76 -2.60 0.99
CA ALA A 27 -1.78 -3.50 1.60
C ALA A 27 -2.40 -4.33 2.75
N PHE A 28 -1.71 -5.40 3.16
CA PHE A 28 -1.99 -6.20 4.37
C PHE A 28 -3.35 -6.95 4.44
N LYS A 29 -4.14 -7.01 3.37
CA LYS A 29 -5.45 -7.72 3.40
C LYS A 29 -5.41 -9.25 3.36
N ARG A 30 -4.28 -9.88 3.01
CA ARG A 30 -4.25 -11.33 2.67
C ARG A 30 -3.69 -12.25 3.75
N HIS A 31 -2.54 -11.93 4.34
CA HIS A 31 -1.87 -12.85 5.28
C HIS A 31 -1.44 -12.22 6.61
N ILE A 32 -1.57 -10.90 6.76
CA ILE A 32 -1.23 -10.20 8.00
C ILE A 32 -2.54 -9.63 8.55
N ARG A 33 -3.15 -10.33 9.51
CA ARG A 33 -4.15 -9.73 10.40
C ARG A 33 -3.40 -8.81 11.36
N ASN A 34 -4.05 -7.76 11.86
CA ASN A 34 -3.58 -6.80 12.87
C ASN A 34 -3.17 -5.40 12.33
N ILE A 35 -3.89 -4.89 11.35
CA ILE A 35 -4.30 -3.47 11.41
C ILE A 35 -5.81 -3.43 11.16
N ASN A 36 -6.55 -4.06 12.07
CA ASN A 36 -7.95 -3.71 12.23
C ASN A 36 -7.98 -2.52 13.19
N ALA A 37 -8.81 -1.52 12.89
CA ALA A 37 -9.13 -0.45 13.84
C ALA A 37 -9.67 -0.98 15.19
N SER A 38 -10.06 -2.26 15.26
CA SER A 38 -10.46 -2.96 16.47
C SER A 38 -9.32 -3.27 17.44
N ASP A 39 -8.05 -3.23 16.99
CA ASP A 39 -6.90 -3.29 17.89
C ASP A 39 -6.60 -1.89 18.45
N VAL A 40 -7.60 -1.35 19.14
CA VAL A 40 -7.49 -0.12 19.93
C VAL A 40 -6.25 -0.22 20.85
N GLN A 41 -5.94 -1.42 21.35
CA GLN A 41 -4.77 -1.71 22.18
C GLN A 41 -3.40 -1.46 21.51
N SER A 42 -3.24 -1.64 20.19
CA SER A 42 -1.95 -1.35 19.54
C SER A 42 -1.74 0.15 19.32
N VAL A 43 -2.82 0.88 19.05
CA VAL A 43 -2.83 2.35 18.94
C VAL A 43 -2.59 2.99 20.31
N TYR A 44 -3.20 2.46 21.39
CA TYR A 44 -2.93 2.93 22.75
C TYR A 44 -1.50 2.60 23.23
N ARG A 45 -0.90 1.48 22.79
CA ARG A 45 0.48 1.11 23.15
C ARG A 45 1.56 1.92 22.41
N MET A 46 1.20 2.65 21.34
CA MET A 46 2.11 3.51 20.57
C MET A 46 1.95 5.00 20.84
N ARG A 47 1.06 5.41 21.74
CA ARG A 47 0.95 6.82 22.16
C ARG A 47 2.01 7.10 23.24
N PRO A 48 2.97 8.01 23.03
CA PRO A 48 3.84 8.45 24.11
C PRO A 48 2.96 9.15 25.16
N SER A 49 2.97 8.64 26.39
CA SER A 49 2.39 9.38 27.53
C SER A 49 3.17 10.68 27.68
N ALA A 50 2.44 11.80 27.71
CA ALA A 50 3.01 13.07 28.13
C ALA A 50 3.65 12.95 29.53
#